data_AF-A0A8I1ZLG4-F1
#
_entry.id   AF-A0A8I1ZLG4-F1
#
_cell.length_a   1.000
_cell.length_b   1.000
_cell.length_c   1.000
_cell.angle_alpha   90.00
_cell.angle_beta   90.00
_cell.angle_gamma   90.00
#
_symmetry.space_group_name_H-M   'P 1'
#
loop_
_entity.id
_entity.type
_entity.pdbx_description
1 polymer ?
#
loop_
_entity_poly.entity_id
_entity_poly.type
_entity_poly.pdbx_seq_one_letter_code
_entity_poly.pdbx_strand_id
1 'polypeptide(L)'
;MDDEQKGFKITDKRASASEAEAVDPEKKQDERTCAEIAEEEAFTTVLNFSTFILSLTTSALVCLGELPDPITKDKTLNLPLAQQTISIIEILKEKTAGNLTEDEENLLGTVLYDLRMKYVQSACS
;
A
#
# COMPACT_ATOMS: atom_id res chain seq x y z
N MET A 1 15.43 66.45 -6.47
CA MET A 1 16.54 66.57 -7.43
C MET A 1 17.21 65.21 -7.48
N ASP A 2 16.52 64.32 -8.18
CA ASP A 2 16.95 63.21 -9.03
C ASP A 2 18.20 62.40 -8.65
N ASP A 3 17.97 61.25 -8.00
CA ASP A 3 18.89 60.11 -7.94
C ASP A 3 18.83 59.34 -9.28
N GLU A 4 19.72 59.68 -10.20
CA GLU A 4 19.84 59.02 -11.49
C GLU A 4 20.90 57.90 -11.43
N GLN A 5 20.53 56.77 -10.81
CA GLN A 5 21.34 55.54 -10.92
C GLN A 5 21.18 54.95 -12.32
N LYS A 6 22.22 55.17 -13.14
CA LYS A 6 22.38 54.65 -14.49
C LYS A 6 22.19 53.13 -14.54
N GLY A 7 21.13 52.70 -15.22
CA GLY A 7 20.85 51.29 -15.50
C GLY A 7 21.96 50.66 -16.35
N PHE A 8 22.65 49.66 -15.78
CA PHE A 8 23.64 48.85 -16.47
C PHE A 8 22.91 47.79 -17.31
N LYS A 9 22.89 47.96 -18.64
CA LYS A 9 22.22 47.05 -19.58
C LYS A 9 23.20 46.00 -20.06
N ILE A 10 23.18 44.82 -19.43
CA ILE A 10 23.94 43.64 -19.89
C ILE A 10 23.11 42.97 -20.99
N THR A 11 23.40 43.30 -22.24
CA THR A 11 22.93 42.52 -23.39
C THR A 11 23.92 41.37 -23.62
N ASP A 12 23.60 40.19 -23.12
CA ASP A 12 24.35 38.97 -23.44
C ASP A 12 23.95 38.52 -24.86
N LYS A 13 24.82 38.83 -25.82
CA LYS A 13 24.80 38.29 -27.19
C LYS A 13 25.65 37.03 -27.23
N ARG A 14 25.13 35.93 -26.69
CA ARG A 14 25.64 34.60 -27.02
C ARG A 14 24.77 33.99 -28.11
N ALA A 15 25.12 34.29 -29.36
CA ALA A 15 24.71 33.50 -30.50
C ALA A 15 25.90 32.63 -30.92
N SER A 16 25.87 31.33 -30.60
CA SER A 16 26.52 30.29 -31.43
C SER A 16 26.20 28.87 -30.93
N ALA A 17 25.82 28.03 -31.90
CA ALA A 17 25.81 26.56 -31.90
C ALA A 17 24.51 25.84 -31.48
N SER A 18 23.79 25.44 -32.54
CA SER A 18 23.15 24.14 -32.80
C SER A 18 21.87 23.74 -32.05
N GLU A 19 20.81 23.70 -32.85
CA GLU A 19 19.69 22.75 -32.84
C GLU A 19 18.56 23.01 -31.82
N ALA A 20 17.61 23.82 -32.29
CA ALA A 20 16.22 23.69 -31.89
C ALA A 20 15.67 22.36 -32.43
N GLU A 21 15.66 21.32 -31.61
CA GLU A 21 14.75 20.18 -31.81
C GLU A 21 13.32 20.66 -31.54
N ALA A 22 12.61 20.90 -32.65
CA ALA A 22 11.17 21.05 -32.65
C ALA A 22 10.54 19.71 -32.24
N VAL A 23 9.94 19.68 -31.06
CA VAL A 23 9.10 18.57 -30.60
C VAL A 23 7.66 18.90 -30.95
N ASP A 24 7.12 18.24 -31.97
CA ASP A 24 5.69 17.97 -32.18
C ASP A 24 5.53 16.97 -33.35
N PRO A 25 4.43 16.23 -33.50
CA PRO A 25 3.86 15.21 -32.63
C PRO A 25 3.71 13.88 -33.42
N GLU A 26 3.90 12.70 -32.81
CA GLU A 26 3.34 11.49 -33.44
C GLU A 26 2.83 10.49 -32.41
N LYS A 27 1.53 10.25 -32.55
CA LYS A 27 0.65 9.43 -31.73
C LYS A 27 0.54 8.05 -32.41
N LYS A 28 0.92 7.00 -31.68
CA LYS A 28 0.53 5.58 -31.85
C LYS A 28 1.02 4.87 -30.58
N GLN A 29 0.27 4.82 -29.48
CA GLN A 29 -0.89 3.95 -29.26
C GLN A 29 -0.72 2.60 -29.95
N ASP A 30 -0.06 1.69 -29.24
CA ASP A 30 -0.22 0.26 -29.42
C ASP A 30 -0.78 -0.31 -28.11
N GLU A 31 -1.88 -1.01 -28.25
CA GLU A 31 -2.84 -1.36 -27.22
C GLU A 31 -2.31 -2.52 -26.37
N ARG A 32 -2.12 -2.30 -25.06
CA ARG A 32 -2.31 -3.37 -24.08
C ARG A 32 -3.67 -3.16 -23.45
N THR A 33 -4.51 -4.17 -23.63
CA THR A 33 -5.94 -4.19 -23.37
C THR A 33 -6.28 -3.71 -21.95
N CYS A 34 -7.30 -2.87 -21.82
CA CYS A 34 -7.94 -2.45 -20.55
C CYS A 34 -8.55 -3.60 -19.71
N ALA A 35 -8.21 -4.87 -19.99
CA ALA A 35 -8.66 -6.02 -19.23
C ALA A 35 -7.65 -6.43 -18.14
N GLU A 36 -6.36 -6.15 -18.32
CA GLU A 36 -5.33 -6.51 -17.32
C GLU A 36 -5.14 -5.43 -16.23
N ILE A 37 -5.72 -4.24 -16.42
CA ILE A 37 -5.73 -3.16 -15.42
C ILE A 37 -6.91 -3.34 -14.42
N ALA A 38 -7.84 -4.27 -14.68
CA ALA A 38 -8.98 -4.52 -13.80
C ALA A 38 -8.61 -5.29 -12.51
N GLU A 39 -7.46 -5.97 -12.49
CA GLU A 39 -7.02 -6.73 -11.31
C GLU A 39 -6.15 -5.91 -10.35
N GLU A 40 -5.48 -4.84 -10.83
CA GLU A 40 -4.65 -3.94 -10.00
C GLU A 40 -5.38 -2.68 -9.50
N GLU A 41 -6.43 -2.20 -10.19
CA GLU A 41 -7.19 -0.99 -9.81
C GLU A 41 -8.23 -1.21 -8.70
N ALA A 42 -8.23 -2.38 -8.04
CA ALA A 42 -9.08 -2.61 -6.87
C ALA A 42 -8.40 -2.18 -5.54
N PHE A 43 -7.08 -1.97 -5.54
CA PHE A 43 -6.34 -1.65 -4.30
C PHE A 43 -6.36 -0.15 -3.95
N THR A 44 -6.80 0.71 -4.88
CA THR A 44 -6.91 2.17 -4.68
C THR A 44 -8.27 2.61 -4.12
N THR A 45 -9.20 1.68 -3.89
CA THR A 45 -10.44 1.99 -3.17
C THR A 45 -10.08 2.28 -1.72
N VAL A 46 -10.26 3.52 -1.29
CA VAL A 46 -10.19 4.04 0.10
C VAL A 46 -10.01 2.92 1.14
N LEU A 47 -8.79 2.77 1.65
CA LEU A 47 -8.50 1.77 2.69
C LEU A 47 -9.31 2.09 3.94
N ASN A 48 -10.35 1.31 4.17
CA ASN A 48 -11.13 1.33 5.39
C ASN A 48 -10.44 0.49 6.47
N PHE A 49 -10.73 0.78 7.74
CA PHE A 49 -10.17 0.04 8.87
C PHE A 49 -10.47 -1.47 8.74
N SER A 50 -11.69 -1.85 8.38
CA SER A 50 -12.07 -3.25 8.15
C SER A 50 -11.23 -3.94 7.07
N THR A 51 -10.94 -3.25 5.96
CA THR A 51 -10.09 -3.79 4.88
C THR A 51 -8.65 -4.00 5.36
N PHE A 52 -8.15 -3.07 6.19
CA PHE A 52 -6.83 -3.21 6.80
C PHE A 52 -6.75 -4.39 7.80
N ILE A 53 -7.77 -4.58 8.63
CA ILE A 53 -7.82 -5.74 9.54
C ILE A 53 -7.91 -7.05 8.75
N LEU A 54 -8.68 -7.08 7.65
CA LEU A 54 -8.79 -8.25 6.79
C LEU A 54 -7.44 -8.59 6.11
N SER A 55 -6.67 -7.59 5.69
CA SER A 55 -5.34 -7.83 5.11
C SER A 55 -4.36 -8.41 6.13
N LEU A 56 -4.36 -7.89 7.36
CA LEU A 56 -3.57 -8.46 8.47
C LEU A 56 -4.00 -9.89 8.81
N THR A 57 -5.30 -10.15 8.81
CA THR A 57 -5.86 -11.50 9.04
C THR A 57 -5.36 -12.47 7.98
N THR A 58 -5.39 -12.06 6.71
CA THR A 58 -4.92 -12.87 5.59
C THR A 58 -3.43 -13.17 5.73
N SER A 59 -2.62 -12.18 6.11
CA SER A 59 -1.19 -12.38 6.39
C SER A 59 -0.96 -13.37 7.54
N ALA A 60 -1.71 -13.27 8.64
CA ALA A 60 -1.63 -14.20 9.75
C ALA A 60 -1.99 -15.64 9.33
N LEU A 61 -3.02 -15.81 8.49
CA LEU A 61 -3.42 -17.11 7.95
C LEU A 61 -2.36 -17.73 7.04
N VAL A 62 -1.67 -16.94 6.23
CA VAL A 62 -0.51 -17.41 5.44
C VAL A 62 0.60 -17.88 6.39
N CYS A 63 0.91 -17.11 7.45
CA CYS A 63 1.91 -17.50 8.43
C CYS A 63 1.54 -18.77 9.21
N LEU A 64 0.25 -19.05 9.39
CA LEU A 64 -0.25 -20.28 10.00
C LEU A 64 -0.25 -21.49 9.05
N GLY A 65 0.11 -21.31 7.78
CA GLY A 65 0.10 -22.37 6.76
C GLY A 65 -1.28 -22.75 6.24
N GLU A 66 -2.32 -22.00 6.61
CA GLU A 66 -3.70 -22.19 6.12
C GLU A 66 -3.83 -21.80 4.66
N LEU A 67 -3.22 -20.66 4.30
CA LEU A 67 -3.16 -20.13 2.95
C LEU A 67 -1.74 -20.32 2.37
N PRO A 68 -1.61 -20.66 1.07
CA PRO A 68 -0.32 -20.65 0.41
C PRO A 68 0.21 -19.22 0.28
N ASP A 69 1.52 -19.05 0.44
CA ASP A 69 2.17 -17.77 0.20
C ASP A 69 2.04 -17.39 -1.29
N PRO A 70 1.56 -16.18 -1.64
CA PRO A 70 1.41 -15.75 -3.03
C PRO A 70 2.74 -15.72 -3.82
N ILE A 71 3.88 -15.57 -3.13
CA ILE A 71 5.20 -15.46 -3.76
C ILE A 71 5.82 -16.84 -3.94
N THR A 72 5.93 -17.60 -2.85
CA THR A 72 6.62 -18.89 -2.86
C THR A 72 5.71 -20.05 -3.28
N LYS A 73 4.38 -19.88 -3.22
CA LYS A 73 3.34 -20.92 -3.39
C LYS A 73 3.43 -22.09 -2.40
N ASP A 74 4.37 -22.02 -1.47
CA ASP A 74 4.57 -23.02 -0.45
C ASP A 74 3.77 -22.67 0.80
N LYS A 75 3.26 -23.72 1.46
CA LYS A 75 2.63 -23.60 2.77
C LYS A 75 3.72 -23.67 3.83
N THR A 76 4.32 -22.52 4.14
CA THR A 76 5.31 -22.42 5.21
C THR A 76 4.63 -22.01 6.51
N LEU A 77 4.76 -22.85 7.53
CA LEU A 77 4.21 -22.60 8.85
C LEU A 77 5.24 -21.86 9.70
N ASN A 78 4.93 -20.61 10.05
CA ASN A 78 5.76 -19.72 10.84
C ASN A 78 4.98 -19.20 12.07
N LEU A 79 4.99 -20.01 13.14
CA LEU A 79 4.32 -19.67 14.40
C LEU A 79 4.81 -18.35 15.01
N PRO A 80 6.13 -18.04 15.06
CA PRO A 80 6.59 -16.76 15.59
C PRO A 80 5.98 -15.56 14.86
N LEU A 81 5.93 -15.61 13.52
CA LEU A 81 5.38 -14.52 12.72
C LEU A 81 3.86 -14.42 12.90
N ALA A 82 3.15 -15.55 12.94
CA ALA A 82 1.72 -15.56 13.23
C ALA A 82 1.40 -14.93 14.60
N GLN A 83 2.17 -15.28 15.63
CA GLN A 83 2.03 -14.71 16.98
C GLN A 83 2.26 -13.20 16.99
N GLN A 84 3.28 -12.72 16.26
CA GLN A 84 3.54 -11.30 16.12
C GLN A 84 2.37 -10.58 15.47
N THR A 85 1.80 -11.11 14.40
CA THR A 85 0.65 -10.52 13.72
C THR A 85 -0.59 -10.48 14.61
N ILE A 86 -0.86 -11.54 15.38
CA ILE A 86 -1.95 -11.56 16.38
C ILE A 86 -1.73 -10.47 17.43
N SER A 87 -0.50 -10.35 17.96
CA SER A 87 -0.14 -9.30 18.93
C SER A 87 -0.34 -7.89 18.36
N ILE A 88 -0.05 -7.68 17.08
CA ILE A 88 -0.29 -6.39 16.40
C ILE A 88 -1.79 -6.07 16.39
N ILE A 89 -2.64 -7.04 16.03
CA ILE A 89 -4.09 -6.86 16.02
C ILE A 89 -4.63 -6.59 17.43
N GLU A 90 -4.05 -7.23 18.46
CA GLU A 90 -4.39 -6.95 19.87
C GLU A 90 -4.05 -5.52 20.29
N ILE A 91 -2.85 -5.05 19.96
CA ILE A 91 -2.43 -3.67 20.23
C ILE A 91 -3.34 -2.69 19.49
N LEU A 92 -3.69 -2.98 18.24
CA LEU A 92 -4.61 -2.14 17.47
C LEU A 92 -5.96 -2.05 18.17
N LYS A 93 -6.55 -3.17 18.58
CA LYS A 93 -7.81 -3.17 19.33
C LYS A 93 -7.74 -2.29 20.59
N GLU A 94 -6.65 -2.37 21.35
CA GLU A 94 -6.49 -1.59 22.57
C GLU A 94 -6.28 -0.09 22.28
N LYS A 95 -5.54 0.24 21.22
CA LYS A 95 -5.25 1.64 20.82
C LYS A 95 -6.40 2.32 20.11
N THR A 96 -7.26 1.56 19.42
CA THR A 96 -8.44 2.10 18.72
C THR A 96 -9.71 2.01 19.56
N ALA A 97 -9.64 1.45 20.77
CA ALA A 97 -10.77 1.38 21.69
C ALA A 97 -11.40 2.77 21.93
N GLY A 98 -12.72 2.85 21.78
CA GLY A 98 -13.48 4.11 21.88
C GLY A 98 -13.53 4.95 20.62
N ASN A 99 -12.82 4.57 19.55
CA ASN A 99 -12.90 5.20 18.22
C ASN A 99 -13.42 4.23 17.13
N LEU A 100 -13.93 3.08 17.54
CA LEU A 100 -14.46 2.04 16.65
C LEU A 100 -15.97 2.16 16.53
N THR A 101 -16.49 1.84 15.36
CA THR A 101 -17.91 1.53 15.17
C THR A 101 -18.23 0.14 15.73
N GLU A 102 -19.51 -0.14 16.00
CA GLU A 102 -19.95 -1.45 16.52
C GLU A 102 -19.55 -2.60 15.59
N ASP A 103 -19.64 -2.39 14.27
CA ASP A 103 -19.25 -3.38 13.27
C ASP A 103 -17.74 -3.67 13.30
N GLU A 104 -16.90 -2.64 13.45
CA GLU A 104 -15.44 -2.79 13.51
C GLU A 104 -14.98 -3.46 14.80
N GLU A 105 -15.64 -3.17 15.93
CA GLU A 105 -15.35 -3.83 17.21
C GLU A 105 -15.70 -5.31 17.15
N ASN A 106 -16.88 -5.65 16.60
CA ASN A 106 -17.29 -7.04 16.40
C ASN A 106 -16.35 -7.78 15.43
N LEU A 107 -15.92 -7.11 14.35
CA LEU A 107 -14.95 -7.66 13.40
C LEU A 107 -13.63 -8.00 14.10
N LEU A 108 -13.05 -7.06 14.86
CA LEU A 108 -11.81 -7.29 15.61
C LEU A 108 -11.95 -8.45 16.61
N GLY A 109 -13.08 -8.53 17.31
CA GLY A 109 -13.36 -9.60 18.25
C GLY A 109 -13.39 -10.97 17.58
N THR A 110 -14.10 -11.07 16.45
CA THR A 110 -14.24 -12.31 15.68
C THR A 110 -12.89 -12.74 15.09
N VAL A 111 -12.17 -11.81 14.46
CA VAL A 111 -10.85 -12.07 13.86
C VAL A 111 -9.84 -12.55 14.90
N LEU A 112 -9.76 -11.87 16.06
CA LEU A 112 -8.83 -12.28 17.12
C LEU A 112 -9.16 -13.67 17.67
N TYR A 113 -10.45 -13.99 17.83
CA TYR A 113 -10.87 -15.30 18.29
C TYR A 113 -10.45 -16.39 17.29
N ASP A 114 -10.77 -16.21 16.01
CA ASP A 114 -10.46 -17.17 14.96
C ASP A 114 -8.96 -17.40 14.80
N LEU A 115 -8.17 -16.33 14.79
CA LEU A 115 -6.71 -16.42 14.66
C LEU A 115 -6.08 -17.11 15.87
N ARG A 116 -6.54 -16.82 17.09
CA ARG A 116 -6.05 -17.50 18.31
C ARG A 116 -6.39 -18.98 18.30
N MET A 117 -7.61 -19.34 17.89
CA MET A 117 -8.04 -20.73 17.80
C MET A 117 -7.16 -21.50 16.80
N LYS A 118 -6.95 -20.93 15.60
CA LYS A 118 -6.08 -21.53 14.59
C LYS A 118 -4.63 -21.63 15.06
N TYR A 119 -4.11 -20.59 15.71
CA TYR A 119 -2.76 -20.62 16.28
C TYR A 119 -2.59 -21.77 17.29
N VAL A 120 -3.55 -21.97 18.19
CA VAL A 120 -3.50 -23.08 19.16
C VAL A 120 -3.57 -24.44 18.46
N GLN A 121 -4.41 -24.58 17.43
CA GLN A 121 -4.49 -25.80 16.63
C GLN A 121 -3.15 -26.10 15.94
N SER A 122 -2.57 -25.12 15.26
CA SER A 122 -1.28 -25.25 14.57
C SER A 122 -0.09 -25.42 15.52
N ALA A 123 -0.17 -24.88 16.75
CA ALA A 123 0.88 -25.04 17.75
C ALA A 123 0.82 -26.39 18.48
N CYS A 124 -0.34 -27.05 18.49
CA CYS A 124 -0.54 -28.34 19.16
C CYS A 124 -0.51 -29.55 18.19
N SER A 125 -0.55 -29.30 16.88
CA SER A 125 -0.41 -30.30 15.80
C SER A 125 1.05 -30.66 15.54
#